data_AF-A0A078J7L8-F1
#
_entry.id   AF-A0A078J7L8-F1
#
_cell.length_a   1.000
_cell.length_b   1.000
_cell.length_c   1.000
_cell.angle_alpha   90.00
_cell.angle_beta   90.00
_cell.angle_gamma   90.00
#
_symmetry.space_group_name_H-M   'P 1'
#
loop_
_entity.id
_entity.type
_entity.pdbx_description
1 polymer ?
#
loop_
_entity_poly.entity_id
_entity_poly.type
_entity_poly.pdbx_seq_one_letter_code
_entity_poly.pdbx_strand_id
1 'polypeptide(L)'
;MSVQTLLGDLNLDIREPAVCVTLISKWVTITGTMLKKSAMVLVDQKGTTIEGTLYEELEASNQITMDEDLYGALVGVGELQAYEDDIYGGISHKINFSLINIGFDEIKCVAYGDMAIEFYHLWNSTVSSVVLCVLNFWQIERAEGRFKHMRNIEGFSKILIEPEITEIQAFRMRIPPTPY
;
A
#
# COMPACT_ATOMS: atom_id res chain seq x y z
N MET A 1 13.57 -10.32 -12.54
CA MET A 1 14.01 -11.13 -11.38
C MET A 1 15.10 -10.34 -10.68
N SER A 2 14.82 -9.79 -9.49
CA SER A 2 15.87 -9.18 -8.66
C SER A 2 16.80 -10.28 -8.15
N VAL A 3 18.11 -10.05 -8.20
CA VAL A 3 19.09 -10.98 -7.63
C VAL A 3 18.99 -10.86 -6.12
N GLN A 4 18.68 -11.96 -5.43
CA GLN A 4 18.62 -11.98 -3.98
C GLN A 4 20.03 -11.98 -3.39
N THR A 5 20.29 -11.06 -2.46
CA THR A 5 21.52 -10.95 -1.70
C THR A 5 21.41 -11.78 -0.42
N LEU A 6 22.48 -12.51 -0.07
CA LEU A 6 22.57 -13.20 1.22
C LEU A 6 22.91 -12.21 2.33
N LEU A 7 22.53 -12.52 3.57
CA LEU A 7 22.80 -11.60 4.68
C LEU A 7 24.31 -11.40 4.91
N GLY A 8 25.11 -12.45 4.74
CA GLY A 8 26.57 -12.38 4.87
C GLY A 8 27.27 -11.53 3.79
N ASP A 9 26.57 -11.23 2.69
CA ASP A 9 27.09 -10.44 1.57
C ASP A 9 26.57 -9.00 1.58
N LEU A 10 25.74 -8.64 2.58
CA LEU A 10 25.25 -7.26 2.75
C LEU A 10 26.42 -6.33 3.08
N ASN A 11 26.52 -5.25 2.32
CA ASN A 11 27.46 -4.18 2.55
C ASN A 11 26.82 -2.84 2.14
N LEU A 12 27.31 -1.74 2.72
CA LEU A 12 26.81 -0.37 2.52
C LEU A 12 26.94 0.13 1.07
N ASP A 13 27.77 -0.53 0.25
CA ASP A 13 27.95 -0.18 -1.16
C ASP A 13 26.82 -0.67 -2.07
N ILE A 14 25.94 -1.56 -1.58
CA ILE A 14 24.80 -2.09 -2.32
C ILE A 14 23.62 -1.15 -2.13
N ARG A 15 23.18 -0.47 -3.21
CA ARG A 15 22.19 0.61 -3.08
C ARG A 15 20.78 0.16 -2.73
N GLU A 16 20.36 -1.06 -3.08
CA GLU A 16 19.00 -1.57 -2.79
C GLU A 16 19.04 -3.11 -2.72
N PRO A 17 19.61 -3.71 -1.66
CA PRO A 17 19.69 -5.17 -1.56
C PRO A 17 18.30 -5.77 -1.35
N ALA A 18 17.95 -6.77 -2.15
CA ALA A 18 16.77 -7.59 -1.92
C ALA A 18 17.19 -8.86 -1.18
N VAL A 19 16.62 -9.12 0.00
CA VAL A 19 16.96 -10.29 0.82
C VAL A 19 15.74 -11.16 1.08
N CYS A 20 15.94 -12.46 1.21
CA CYS A 20 14.91 -13.42 1.62
C CYS A 20 15.30 -14.00 2.98
N VAL A 21 14.47 -13.78 4.00
CA VAL A 21 14.79 -14.09 5.40
C VAL A 21 13.58 -14.61 6.16
N THR A 22 13.84 -15.36 7.23
CA THR A 22 12.83 -15.78 8.23
C THR A 22 13.01 -14.97 9.50
N LEU A 23 11.90 -14.55 10.11
CA LEU A 23 11.88 -13.90 11.42
C LEU A 23 12.02 -14.94 12.55
N ILE A 24 13.11 -14.89 13.32
CA ILE A 24 13.35 -15.79 14.46
C ILE A 24 12.71 -15.24 15.73
N SER A 25 12.89 -13.95 16.01
CA SER A 25 12.46 -13.33 17.26
C SER A 25 12.18 -11.84 17.04
N LYS A 26 11.23 -11.29 17.79
CA LYS A 26 10.84 -9.88 17.76
C LYS A 26 10.51 -9.39 19.16
N TRP A 27 10.99 -8.21 19.54
CA TRP A 27 10.67 -7.58 20.82
C TRP A 27 10.64 -6.05 20.69
N VAL A 28 9.94 -5.41 21.62
CA VAL A 28 9.83 -3.95 21.69
C VAL A 28 10.91 -3.41 22.62
N THR A 29 11.60 -2.39 22.16
CA THR A 29 12.56 -1.62 22.97
C THR A 29 12.10 -0.17 23.06
N ILE A 30 12.29 0.46 24.22
CA ILE A 30 11.99 1.88 24.42
C ILE A 30 13.33 2.61 24.48
N THR A 31 13.49 3.66 23.68
CA THR A 31 14.70 4.48 23.67
C THR A 31 14.36 5.91 24.05
N GLY A 32 14.97 6.41 25.14
CA GLY A 32 14.68 7.75 25.66
C GLY A 32 13.29 7.85 26.30
N THR A 33 12.63 9.00 26.17
CA THR A 33 11.37 9.31 26.88
C THR A 33 10.10 8.87 26.14
N MET A 34 10.13 8.66 24.82
CA MET A 34 8.89 8.41 24.04
C MET A 34 9.02 7.52 22.77
N LEU A 35 10.21 7.11 22.30
CA LEU A 35 10.34 6.38 21.03
C LEU A 35 10.33 4.85 21.25
N LYS A 36 9.30 4.16 20.75
CA LYS A 36 9.30 2.69 20.69
C LYS A 36 9.94 2.21 19.38
N LYS A 37 10.60 1.06 19.45
CA LYS A 37 11.20 0.39 18.29
C LYS A 37 11.04 -1.12 18.40
N SER A 38 10.88 -1.79 17.26
CA SER A 38 10.83 -3.25 17.14
C SER A 38 12.22 -3.70 16.77
N ALA A 39 12.88 -4.35 17.71
CA ALA A 39 14.07 -5.12 17.40
C ALA A 39 13.64 -6.52 16.97
N MET A 40 14.38 -7.09 16.01
CA MET A 40 14.11 -8.41 15.47
C MET A 40 15.38 -9.12 15.04
N VAL A 41 15.36 -10.45 15.09
CA VAL A 41 16.41 -11.30 14.53
C VAL A 41 15.89 -11.96 13.27
N LEU A 42 16.58 -11.73 12.16
CA LEU A 42 16.30 -12.29 10.86
C LEU A 42 17.38 -13.34 10.52
N VAL A 43 16.99 -14.41 9.84
CA VAL A 43 17.91 -15.47 9.39
C VAL A 43 17.73 -15.77 7.91
N ASP A 44 18.82 -15.94 7.18
CA ASP A 44 18.78 -16.37 5.80
C ASP A 44 18.81 -17.91 5.64
N GLN A 45 18.71 -18.37 4.41
CA GLN A 45 18.76 -19.79 4.05
C GLN A 45 20.06 -20.50 4.43
N LYS A 46 21.17 -19.78 4.69
CA LYS A 46 22.45 -20.35 5.13
C LYS A 46 22.57 -20.40 6.65
N GLY A 47 21.58 -19.89 7.38
CA GLY A 47 21.61 -19.80 8.84
C GLY A 47 22.38 -18.58 9.34
N THR A 48 22.76 -17.65 8.46
CA THR A 48 23.37 -16.37 8.88
C THR A 48 22.28 -15.48 9.46
N THR A 49 22.56 -14.89 10.63
CA THR A 49 21.61 -14.04 11.34
C THR A 49 22.02 -12.57 11.29
N ILE A 50 21.03 -11.68 11.32
CA ILE A 50 21.22 -10.24 11.51
C ILE A 50 20.16 -9.71 12.49
N GLU A 51 20.55 -8.75 13.31
CA GLU A 51 19.60 -8.00 14.13
C GLU A 51 19.19 -6.72 13.38
N GLY A 52 17.88 -6.58 13.16
CA GLY A 52 17.27 -5.40 12.56
C GLY A 52 16.49 -4.60 13.58
N THR A 53 16.41 -3.29 13.40
CA THR A 53 15.56 -2.41 14.20
C THR A 53 14.63 -1.64 13.27
N LEU A 54 13.34 -1.70 13.54
CA LEU A 54 12.33 -0.83 12.95
C LEU A 54 11.87 0.20 13.99
N TYR A 55 11.92 1.48 13.65
CA TYR A 55 11.36 2.54 14.49
C TYR A 55 9.83 2.56 14.40
N GLU A 56 9.11 3.15 15.36
CA GLU A 56 7.63 3.15 15.42
C GLU A 56 6.97 3.62 14.10
N GLU A 57 7.60 4.58 13.40
CA GLU A 57 7.22 5.02 12.04
C GLU A 57 7.19 3.88 11.01
N LEU A 58 8.05 2.87 11.18
CA LEU A 58 8.11 1.64 10.41
C LEU A 58 7.34 0.48 11.07
N GLU A 59 7.07 0.48 12.39
CA GLU A 59 6.28 -0.56 13.05
C GLU A 59 4.80 -0.52 12.69
N ALA A 60 4.27 0.65 12.32
CA ALA A 60 2.96 0.80 11.69
C ALA A 60 2.80 -0.11 10.44
N SER A 61 3.90 -0.62 9.89
CA SER A 61 4.01 -1.64 8.83
C SER A 61 3.72 -3.09 9.28
N ASN A 62 3.47 -3.38 10.58
CA ASN A 62 2.97 -4.71 11.01
C ASN A 62 1.44 -4.85 10.92
N GLN A 63 0.78 -3.89 10.29
CA GLN A 63 -0.59 -4.02 9.85
C GLN A 63 -0.59 -4.86 8.57
N ILE A 64 -1.63 -5.66 8.36
CA ILE A 64 -1.73 -6.56 7.20
C ILE A 64 -1.71 -5.71 5.92
N THR A 65 -0.53 -5.55 5.34
CA THR A 65 -0.34 -5.12 3.96
C THR A 65 -0.79 -6.29 3.09
N MET A 66 -1.65 -6.05 2.10
CA MET A 66 -1.92 -7.09 1.12
C MET A 66 -0.62 -7.33 0.33
N ASP A 67 -0.13 -8.57 0.32
CA ASP A 67 0.99 -9.00 -0.56
C ASP A 67 0.58 -8.95 -2.05
N GLU A 68 -0.72 -8.91 -2.33
CA GLU A 68 -1.27 -8.85 -3.67
C GLU A 68 -1.81 -7.45 -4.00
N ASP A 69 -1.38 -6.93 -5.14
CA ASP A 69 -1.89 -5.68 -5.70
C ASP A 69 -3.39 -5.79 -5.99
N LEU A 70 -4.16 -4.83 -5.50
CA LEU A 70 -5.59 -4.79 -5.75
C LEU A 70 -5.85 -4.10 -7.08
N TYR A 71 -6.57 -4.75 -7.99
CA TYR A 71 -6.95 -4.14 -9.26
C TYR A 71 -8.44 -4.27 -9.53
N GLY A 72 -9.00 -3.28 -10.23
CA GLY A 72 -10.41 -3.28 -10.58
C GLY A 72 -10.82 -2.06 -11.40
N ALA A 73 -12.10 -2.03 -11.75
CA ALA A 73 -12.71 -0.87 -12.37
C ALA A 73 -13.04 0.17 -11.31
N LEU A 74 -12.60 1.41 -11.53
CA LEU A 74 -12.82 2.53 -10.64
C LEU A 74 -14.28 2.99 -10.73
N VAL A 75 -14.96 3.09 -9.59
CA VAL A 75 -16.35 3.54 -9.48
C VAL A 75 -16.54 4.42 -8.26
N GLY A 76 -17.61 5.24 -8.27
CA GLY A 76 -18.03 5.99 -7.08
C GLY A 76 -16.97 6.93 -6.52
N VAL A 77 -16.16 7.56 -7.38
CA VAL A 77 -15.16 8.55 -6.95
C VAL A 77 -15.89 9.78 -6.41
N GLY A 78 -15.67 10.06 -5.13
CA GLY A 78 -16.23 11.21 -4.45
C GLY A 78 -15.42 12.49 -4.66
N GLU A 79 -15.79 13.54 -3.94
CA GLU A 79 -15.08 14.81 -3.94
C GLU A 79 -13.83 14.76 -3.05
N LEU A 80 -12.84 15.60 -3.38
CA LEU A 80 -11.68 15.84 -2.53
C LEU A 80 -12.10 16.68 -1.31
N GLN A 81 -11.89 16.15 -0.11
CA GLN A 81 -12.30 16.76 1.15
C GLN A 81 -11.08 17.14 1.99
N ALA A 82 -11.04 18.39 2.46
CA ALA A 82 -10.09 18.81 3.48
C ALA A 82 -10.59 18.42 4.88
N TYR A 83 -9.67 18.01 5.77
CA TYR A 83 -9.96 17.73 7.18
C TYR A 83 -8.78 18.15 8.06
N GLU A 84 -9.04 18.41 9.34
CA GLU A 84 -7.98 18.72 10.32
C GLU A 84 -7.35 17.41 10.81
N ASP A 85 -6.03 17.29 10.68
CA ASP A 85 -5.29 16.09 11.09
C ASP A 85 -5.00 16.15 12.59
N ASP A 86 -5.74 15.36 13.37
CA ASP A 86 -5.62 15.30 14.82
C ASP A 86 -4.26 14.75 15.30
N ILE A 87 -3.51 14.04 14.45
CA ILE A 87 -2.25 13.38 14.81
C ILE A 87 -1.07 14.33 14.62
N TYR A 88 -0.98 14.94 13.44
CA TYR A 88 0.16 15.79 13.06
C TYR A 88 -0.13 17.29 13.16
N GLY A 89 -1.40 17.66 13.30
CA GLY A 89 -1.88 19.05 13.24
C GLY A 89 -1.90 19.59 11.80
N GLY A 90 -2.83 20.50 11.53
CA GLY A 90 -2.96 21.16 10.22
C GLY A 90 -4.04 20.54 9.34
N ILE A 91 -4.12 21.01 8.09
CA ILE A 91 -5.14 20.59 7.13
C ILE A 91 -4.56 19.51 6.21
N SER A 92 -5.19 18.35 6.21
CA SER A 92 -4.92 17.24 5.28
C SER A 92 -6.12 17.01 4.34
N HIS A 93 -5.95 16.14 3.35
CA HIS A 93 -6.96 15.86 2.33
C HIS A 93 -7.30 14.38 2.27
N LYS A 94 -8.53 14.07 1.92
CA LYS A 94 -8.99 12.71 1.64
C LYS A 94 -9.96 12.65 0.48
N ILE A 95 -10.03 11.51 -0.18
CA ILE A 95 -11.00 11.23 -1.23
C ILE A 95 -11.44 9.78 -1.15
N ASN A 96 -12.76 9.57 -1.19
CA ASN A 96 -13.36 8.24 -1.17
C ASN A 96 -13.58 7.76 -2.60
N PHE A 97 -13.36 6.48 -2.86
CA PHE A 97 -13.66 5.84 -4.13
C PHE A 97 -13.91 4.35 -3.90
N SER A 98 -14.28 3.61 -4.95
CA SER A 98 -14.43 2.16 -4.88
C SER A 98 -13.87 1.49 -6.12
N LEU A 99 -13.49 0.23 -5.96
CA LEU A 99 -13.09 -0.65 -7.05
C LEU A 99 -14.09 -1.80 -7.17
N ILE A 100 -14.48 -2.12 -8.40
CA ILE A 100 -15.16 -3.38 -8.71
C ILE A 100 -14.12 -4.36 -9.25
N ASN A 101 -13.92 -5.47 -8.54
CA ASN A 101 -12.99 -6.52 -8.93
C ASN A 101 -13.61 -7.48 -9.98
N ILE A 102 -12.86 -8.53 -10.38
CA ILE A 102 -13.37 -9.60 -11.28
C ILE A 102 -14.53 -10.42 -10.72
N GLY A 103 -14.68 -10.47 -9.40
CA GLY A 103 -15.78 -11.13 -8.71
C GLY A 103 -17.06 -10.30 -8.67
N PHE A 104 -17.03 -9.08 -9.22
CA PHE A 104 -18.08 -8.06 -9.08
C PHE A 104 -18.29 -7.61 -7.63
N ASP A 105 -17.29 -7.80 -6.77
CA ASP A 105 -17.31 -7.27 -5.42
C ASP A 105 -16.86 -5.81 -5.44
N GLU A 106 -17.64 -4.96 -4.78
CA GLU A 106 -17.29 -3.57 -4.54
C GLU A 106 -16.37 -3.46 -3.32
N ILE A 107 -15.20 -2.88 -3.51
CA ILE A 107 -14.19 -2.66 -2.49
C ILE A 107 -14.07 -1.17 -2.26
N LYS A 108 -14.47 -0.73 -1.07
CA LYS A 108 -14.40 0.68 -0.66
C LYS A 108 -12.97 1.08 -0.35
N CYS A 109 -12.55 2.25 -0.83
CA CYS A 109 -11.20 2.77 -0.67
C CYS A 109 -11.22 4.25 -0.26
N VAL A 110 -10.20 4.67 0.48
CA VAL A 110 -9.99 6.06 0.88
C VAL A 110 -8.52 6.40 0.71
N ALA A 111 -8.21 7.38 -0.15
CA ALA A 111 -6.88 7.97 -0.24
C ALA A 111 -6.80 9.16 0.72
N TYR A 112 -5.64 9.33 1.35
CA TYR A 112 -5.30 10.39 2.30
C TYR A 112 -4.03 11.12 1.88
N GLY A 113 -3.87 12.36 2.35
CA GLY A 113 -2.68 13.19 2.14
C GLY A 113 -2.47 13.60 0.68
N ASP A 114 -1.22 13.74 0.28
CA ASP A 114 -0.84 14.14 -1.08
C ASP A 114 -1.39 13.18 -2.15
N MET A 115 -1.48 11.89 -1.83
CA MET A 115 -2.08 10.89 -2.73
C MET A 115 -3.53 11.22 -3.09
N ALA A 116 -4.31 11.76 -2.15
CA ALA A 116 -5.69 12.14 -2.43
C ALA A 116 -5.76 13.27 -3.47
N ILE A 117 -4.84 14.25 -3.37
CA ILE A 117 -4.75 15.39 -4.29
C ILE A 117 -4.29 14.91 -5.67
N GLU A 118 -3.21 14.13 -5.73
CA GLU A 118 -2.68 13.57 -6.98
C GLU A 118 -3.72 12.73 -7.70
N PHE A 119 -4.39 11.84 -6.96
CA PHE A 119 -5.45 10.99 -7.50
C PHE A 119 -6.63 11.80 -8.04
N TYR A 120 -7.06 12.84 -7.32
CA TYR A 120 -8.13 13.74 -7.78
C TYR A 120 -7.78 14.40 -9.11
N HIS A 121 -6.55 14.88 -9.27
CA HIS A 121 -6.10 15.47 -10.54
C HIS A 121 -6.02 14.43 -11.67
N LEU A 122 -5.47 13.25 -11.39
CA LEU A 122 -5.40 12.15 -12.36
C LEU A 122 -6.79 11.72 -12.83
N TRP A 123 -7.71 11.50 -11.88
CA TRP A 123 -9.09 11.12 -12.16
C TRP A 123 -9.80 12.15 -13.04
N ASN A 124 -9.73 13.44 -12.69
CA ASN A 124 -10.38 14.50 -13.46
C ASN A 124 -9.79 14.72 -14.86
N SER A 125 -8.57 14.21 -15.11
CA SER A 125 -7.97 14.24 -16.45
C SER A 125 -8.36 13.04 -17.32
N THR A 126 -9.04 12.04 -16.75
CA THR A 126 -9.38 10.81 -17.46
C THR A 126 -10.67 10.95 -18.26
N VAL A 127 -10.66 10.50 -19.52
CA VAL A 127 -11.79 10.61 -20.47
C VAL A 127 -12.46 9.28 -20.80
N SER A 128 -11.96 8.17 -20.26
CA SER A 128 -12.48 6.82 -20.53
C SER A 128 -13.79 6.56 -19.78
N SER A 129 -14.74 5.88 -20.43
CA SER A 129 -16.01 5.45 -19.80
C SER A 129 -15.84 4.39 -18.72
N VAL A 130 -14.79 3.56 -18.87
CA VAL A 130 -14.36 2.58 -17.87
C VAL A 130 -12.89 2.82 -17.61
N VAL A 131 -12.57 3.09 -16.34
CA VAL A 131 -11.21 3.38 -15.88
C VAL A 131 -10.73 2.24 -15.00
N LEU A 132 -9.62 1.62 -15.38
CA LEU A 132 -8.97 0.57 -14.62
C LEU A 132 -7.91 1.15 -13.70
N CYS A 133 -7.84 0.62 -12.49
CA CYS A 133 -6.94 1.10 -11.46
C CYS A 133 -6.27 -0.08 -10.76
N VAL A 134 -4.98 0.10 -10.45
CA VAL A 134 -4.20 -0.80 -9.60
C VAL A 134 -3.74 -0.04 -8.36
N LEU A 135 -3.95 -0.65 -7.21
CA LEU A 135 -3.62 -0.16 -5.88
C LEU A 135 -2.52 -1.04 -5.28
N ASN A 136 -1.31 -0.51 -5.22
CA ASN A 136 -0.15 -1.22 -4.68
C ASN A 136 0.07 -0.88 -3.20
N PHE A 137 0.32 -1.91 -2.38
CA PHE A 137 0.63 -1.76 -0.95
C PHE A 137 -0.45 -1.01 -0.16
N TRP A 138 -1.72 -1.29 -0.43
CA TRP A 138 -2.85 -0.72 0.31
C TRP A 138 -3.20 -1.56 1.53
N GLN A 139 -3.73 -0.91 2.55
CA GLN A 139 -4.03 -1.48 3.85
C GLN A 139 -5.53 -1.64 4.06
N ILE A 140 -5.94 -2.75 4.69
CA ILE A 140 -7.32 -2.94 5.14
C ILE A 140 -7.57 -2.19 6.45
N GLU A 141 -8.43 -1.18 6.44
CA GLU A 141 -8.96 -0.57 7.66
C GLU A 141 -10.15 -1.39 8.20
N ARG A 142 -10.09 -1.74 9.48
CA ARG A 142 -11.17 -2.44 10.19
C ARG A 142 -11.70 -1.57 11.32
N ALA A 143 -13.02 -1.58 11.50
CA ALA A 143 -13.68 -1.02 12.68
C ALA A 143 -14.50 -2.14 13.34
N GLU A 144 -14.34 -2.30 14.67
CA GLU A 144 -15.06 -3.33 15.44
C GLU A 144 -14.90 -4.75 14.86
N GLY A 145 -13.73 -5.06 14.29
CA GLY A 145 -13.41 -6.35 13.66
C GLY A 145 -13.96 -6.52 12.23
N ARG A 146 -14.80 -5.59 11.74
CA ARG A 146 -15.38 -5.65 10.39
C ARG A 146 -14.56 -4.84 9.40
N PHE A 147 -14.56 -5.28 8.14
CA PHE A 147 -14.02 -4.49 7.03
C PHE A 147 -14.73 -3.15 6.94
N LYS A 148 -13.97 -2.06 6.87
CA LYS A 148 -14.50 -0.71 6.70
C LYS A 148 -14.18 -0.18 5.31
N HIS A 149 -12.90 -0.09 4.97
CA HIS A 149 -12.39 0.32 3.65
C HIS A 149 -10.89 -0.02 3.52
N MET A 150 -10.35 0.15 2.33
CA MET A 150 -8.91 0.15 2.05
C MET A 150 -8.35 1.57 2.18
N ARG A 151 -7.20 1.74 2.82
CA ARG A 151 -6.51 3.04 2.95
C ARG A 151 -5.07 2.96 2.45
N ASN A 152 -4.54 4.09 1.99
CA ASN A 152 -3.13 4.20 1.64
C ASN A 152 -2.25 4.31 2.91
N ILE A 153 -1.00 3.89 2.73
CA ILE A 153 0.13 4.15 3.61
C ILE A 153 0.91 5.29 2.95
N GLU A 154 1.00 6.41 3.65
CA GLU A 154 1.67 7.61 3.14
C GLU A 154 3.15 7.33 2.83
N GLY A 155 3.62 7.79 1.67
CA GLY A 155 4.98 7.54 1.17
C GLY A 155 5.25 6.13 0.62
N PHE A 156 4.29 5.20 0.68
CA PHE A 156 4.52 3.81 0.28
C PHE A 156 3.51 3.26 -0.73
N SER A 157 2.22 3.46 -0.49
CA SER A 157 1.19 2.98 -1.41
C SER A 157 1.27 3.71 -2.75
N LYS A 158 0.74 3.09 -3.81
CA LYS A 158 0.64 3.72 -5.13
C LYS A 158 -0.75 3.51 -5.73
N ILE A 159 -1.13 4.44 -6.59
CA ILE A 159 -2.30 4.34 -7.47
C ILE A 159 -1.80 4.42 -8.90
N LEU A 160 -2.11 3.41 -9.70
CA LEU A 160 -1.82 3.39 -11.13
C LEU A 160 -3.14 3.38 -11.88
N ILE A 161 -3.41 4.45 -12.62
CA ILE A 161 -4.57 4.53 -13.51
C ILE A 161 -4.16 4.05 -14.89
N GLU A 162 -4.93 3.12 -15.45
CA GLU A 162 -4.71 2.53 -16.78
C GLU A 162 -3.27 2.03 -17.03
N PRO A 163 -2.68 1.24 -16.12
CA PRO A 163 -1.34 0.73 -16.36
C PRO A 163 -1.34 -0.27 -17.52
N GLU A 164 -0.30 -0.22 -18.36
CA GLU A 164 -0.08 -1.16 -19.47
C GLU A 164 0.45 -2.51 -18.97
N ILE A 165 -0.38 -3.23 -18.22
CA ILE A 165 -0.08 -4.53 -17.62
C ILE A 165 -1.00 -5.60 -18.24
N THR A 166 -0.43 -6.75 -18.60
CA THR A 166 -1.13 -7.85 -19.32
C THR A 166 -2.41 -8.29 -18.62
N GLU A 167 -2.37 -8.43 -17.29
CA GLU A 167 -3.50 -8.83 -16.44
C GLU A 167 -4.64 -7.80 -16.50
N ILE A 168 -4.32 -6.51 -16.57
CA ILE A 168 -5.28 -5.41 -16.64
C ILE A 168 -5.89 -5.32 -18.05
N GLN A 169 -5.10 -5.58 -19.10
CA GLN A 169 -5.63 -5.70 -20.46
C GLN A 169 -6.56 -6.91 -20.61
N ALA A 170 -6.22 -8.04 -19.98
CA ALA A 170 -7.09 -9.21 -19.92
C ALA A 170 -8.39 -8.92 -19.14
N PHE A 171 -8.31 -8.14 -18.07
CA PHE A 171 -9.48 -7.66 -17.32
C PHE A 171 -10.39 -6.80 -18.20
N ARG A 172 -9.83 -5.84 -18.94
CA ARG A 172 -10.56 -4.96 -19.87
C ARG A 172 -11.39 -5.76 -20.89
N MET A 173 -10.86 -6.86 -21.42
CA MET A 173 -11.58 -7.71 -22.38
C MET A 173 -12.77 -8.47 -21.77
N ARG A 174 -12.83 -8.62 -20.45
CA ARG A 174 -13.93 -9.30 -19.74
C ARG A 174 -15.05 -8.35 -19.31
N ILE A 175 -14.78 -7.05 -19.29
CA ILE A 175 -15.82 -6.04 -19.03
C ILE A 175 -16.72 -5.99 -20.26
N PRO A 176 -18.03 -6.24 -20.13
CA PRO A 176 -18.93 -6.15 -21.26
C PRO A 176 -18.86 -4.72 -21.82
N PRO A 177 -18.80 -4.54 -23.15
CA PRO A 177 -18.90 -3.21 -23.73
C PRO A 177 -20.23 -2.59 -23.28
N THR A 178 -20.18 -1.43 -22.65
CA THR A 178 -21.39 -0.68 -22.29
C THR A 178 -22.24 -0.49 -23.56
N PRO A 179 -23.50 -0.93 -23.59
CA PRO A 179 -24.40 -0.57 -24.67
C PRO A 179 -24.63 0.95 -24.57
N TYR A 180 -24.23 1.65 -25.63
CA TYR A 180 -24.52 3.07 -25.83
C TYR A 180 -26.03 3.33 -25.85
#